data_AF-M0JQY9-F1
#
_entry.id   AF-M0JQY9-F1
#
_cell.length_a   1.000
_cell.length_b   1.000
_cell.length_c   1.000
_cell.angle_alpha   90.00
_cell.angle_beta   90.00
_cell.angle_gamma   90.00
#
_symmetry.space_group_name_H-M   'P 1'
#
loop_
_entity.id
_entity.type
_entity.pdbx_description
1 polymer ?
#
loop_
_entity_poly.entity_id
_entity_poly.type
_entity_poly.pdbx_seq_one_letter_code
_entity_poly.pdbx_strand_id
1 'polypeptide(L)'
;MRHKQILDVAAENPEASIAELAAEVPSATAELVERVLEEHGDPAETDETDASDKSDESDESPSDSATESQSYPAPEDLSSTERETLRSIQQHPTASQRDLAEKLDVTASTVSNRVNGIDGFDWANREAFANAVFSEQGNESATPSNETDTLASDSKPSESTDASAEADGRVAESDTAPEDGGRSAAVVETAAGEVNTTLTTFQSTVEDLSAQLAELEGQVETIADGGGSPQSNPFHDPELVHKVVHACLNSENISEEEELRILESLL
;
A
#
# COMPACT_ATOMS: atom_id res chain seq x y z
N MET A 1 13.72 18.53 10.78
CA MET A 1 14.64 19.62 10.37
C MET A 1 16.08 19.43 10.83
N ARG A 2 16.36 18.76 11.98
CA ARG A 2 17.74 18.54 12.46
C ARG A 2 18.57 17.61 11.56
N HIS A 3 18.00 16.51 11.05
CA HIS A 3 18.70 15.59 10.14
C HIS A 3 19.07 16.28 8.81
N LYS A 4 18.13 17.03 8.23
CA LYS A 4 18.38 17.84 7.03
C LYS A 4 19.55 18.81 7.23
N GLN A 5 19.64 19.48 8.38
CA GLN A 5 20.72 20.42 8.67
C GLN A 5 22.09 19.73 8.81
N ILE A 6 22.13 18.50 9.33
CA ILE A 6 23.36 17.69 9.40
C ILE A 6 23.82 17.29 8.00
N LEU A 7 22.90 16.84 7.15
CA LEU A 7 23.20 16.44 5.77
C LEU A 7 23.62 17.64 4.89
N ASP A 8 23.03 18.81 5.09
CA ASP A 8 23.41 20.04 4.38
C ASP A 8 24.86 20.43 4.71
N VAL A 9 25.22 20.43 5.99
CA VAL A 9 26.58 20.79 6.44
C VAL A 9 27.62 19.74 6.04
N ALA A 10 27.25 18.44 6.03
CA ALA A 10 28.10 17.36 5.53
C ALA A 10 28.34 17.49 4.01
N ALA A 11 27.31 17.85 3.24
CA ALA A 11 27.44 18.11 1.81
C ALA A 11 28.29 19.36 1.51
N GLU A 12 28.19 20.40 2.34
CA GLU A 12 29.01 21.61 2.22
C GLU A 12 30.47 21.40 2.66
N ASN A 13 30.73 20.40 3.52
CA ASN A 13 32.06 20.12 4.10
C ASN A 13 32.38 18.61 4.04
N PRO A 14 32.68 18.07 2.84
CA PRO A 14 32.84 16.62 2.61
C PRO A 14 34.07 16.01 3.31
N GLU A 15 35.02 16.85 3.70
CA GLU A 15 36.26 16.47 4.39
C GLU A 15 36.21 16.69 5.91
N ALA A 16 35.10 17.23 6.43
CA ALA A 16 34.93 17.47 7.84
C ALA A 16 34.61 16.17 8.58
N SER A 17 35.30 15.96 9.70
CA SER A 17 35.06 14.79 10.54
C SER A 17 33.73 14.88 11.30
N ILE A 18 33.15 13.75 11.71
CA ILE A 18 31.87 13.66 12.48
C ILE A 18 31.85 14.61 13.71
N ALA A 19 32.99 14.78 14.37
CA ALA A 19 33.14 15.68 15.52
C ALA A 19 33.14 17.17 15.13
N GLU A 20 33.63 17.49 13.93
CA GLU A 20 33.69 18.84 13.37
C GLU A 20 32.32 19.25 12.82
N LEU A 21 31.63 18.34 12.13
CA LEU A 21 30.23 18.51 11.72
C LEU A 21 29.29 18.75 12.92
N ALA A 22 29.51 18.03 14.02
CA ALA A 22 28.76 18.22 15.26
C ALA A 22 29.06 19.55 15.96
N ALA A 23 30.25 20.13 15.77
CA ALA A 23 30.61 21.44 16.30
C ALA A 23 29.98 22.58 15.47
N GLU A 24 29.85 22.39 14.17
CA GLU A 24 29.28 23.36 13.23
C GLU A 24 27.75 23.44 13.33
N VAL A 25 27.09 22.31 13.63
CA VAL A 25 25.64 22.27 13.85
C VAL A 25 25.33 22.44 15.35
N PRO A 26 24.82 23.61 15.81
CA PRO A 26 24.66 23.93 17.24
C PRO A 26 23.63 23.06 18.00
N SER A 27 22.96 22.13 17.31
CA SER A 27 21.98 21.20 17.89
C SER A 27 22.30 19.73 17.66
N ALA A 28 23.46 19.41 17.06
CA ALA A 28 23.88 18.05 16.79
C ALA A 28 25.00 17.61 17.75
N THR A 29 24.99 16.33 18.11
CA THR A 29 26.10 15.67 18.81
C THR A 29 26.78 14.71 17.84
N ALA A 30 28.04 14.35 18.09
CA ALA A 30 28.77 13.43 17.23
C ALA A 30 28.01 12.10 16.99
N GLU A 31 27.39 11.53 18.02
CA GLU A 31 26.55 10.32 17.90
C GLU A 31 25.28 10.52 17.07
N LEU A 32 24.74 11.74 17.00
CA LEU A 32 23.58 12.05 16.16
C LEU A 32 24.00 12.21 14.70
N VAL A 33 25.19 12.77 14.46
CA VAL A 33 25.76 12.91 13.11
C VAL A 33 26.10 11.53 12.54
N GLU A 34 26.77 10.67 13.32
CA GLU A 34 27.07 9.28 12.94
C GLU A 34 25.80 8.51 12.59
N ARG A 35 24.78 8.52 13.46
CA ARG A 35 23.49 7.85 13.18
C ARG A 35 22.80 8.36 11.93
N VAL A 36 22.83 9.68 11.69
CA VAL A 36 22.18 10.29 10.54
C VAL A 36 22.93 9.97 9.25
N LEU A 37 24.26 9.90 9.27
CA LEU A 37 25.07 9.50 8.11
C LEU A 37 24.98 7.99 7.85
N GLU A 38 24.82 7.15 8.88
CA GLU A 38 24.52 5.72 8.72
C GLU A 38 23.12 5.50 8.13
N GLU A 39 22.12 6.27 8.56
CA GLU A 39 20.72 6.14 8.13
C GLU A 39 20.46 6.73 6.74
N HIS A 40 21.15 7.83 6.39
CA HIS A 40 20.90 8.58 5.16
C HIS A 40 22.07 8.57 4.16
N GLY A 41 23.20 7.96 4.51
CA GLY A 41 24.44 7.98 3.74
C GLY A 41 25.21 9.30 3.92
N ASP A 42 26.52 9.26 3.69
CA ASP A 42 27.32 10.47 3.59
C ASP A 42 27.09 11.10 2.20
N PRO A 43 26.46 12.30 2.12
CA PRO A 43 26.25 12.96 0.84
C PRO A 43 27.55 13.37 0.13
N ALA A 44 28.69 13.33 0.83
CA ALA A 44 30.02 13.53 0.25
C ALA A 44 30.62 12.27 -0.39
N GLU A 45 30.21 11.07 0.04
CA GLU A 45 30.64 9.81 -0.60
C GLU A 45 29.72 9.49 -1.78
N THR A 46 30.02 10.08 -2.94
CA THR A 46 29.47 9.60 -4.20
C THR A 46 30.14 8.29 -4.59
N ASP A 47 29.46 7.18 -4.29
CA ASP A 47 29.55 5.82 -4.85
C ASP A 47 30.69 5.54 -5.86
N GLU A 48 31.94 5.49 -5.38
CA GLU A 48 33.10 5.09 -6.18
C GLU A 48 34.05 4.18 -5.40
N THR A 49 33.60 3.39 -4.40
CA THR A 49 34.40 2.28 -3.84
C THR A 49 33.57 1.27 -3.05
N ASP A 50 32.97 0.28 -3.73
CA ASP A 50 32.77 -1.05 -3.13
C ASP A 50 33.16 -2.15 -4.11
N ALA A 51 34.47 -2.21 -4.38
CA ALA A 51 35.09 -3.33 -5.08
C ALA A 51 36.46 -3.60 -4.47
N SER A 52 36.49 -4.21 -3.28
CA SER A 52 37.67 -4.94 -2.82
C SER A 52 37.31 -6.08 -1.89
N ASP A 53 37.45 -7.28 -2.47
CA ASP A 53 37.99 -8.47 -1.83
C ASP A 53 37.01 -9.33 -1.01
N LYS A 54 36.42 -10.33 -1.68
CA LYS A 54 36.95 -11.71 -1.55
C LYS A 54 36.70 -12.56 -2.79
N SER A 55 37.79 -13.14 -3.24
CA SER A 55 37.88 -14.18 -4.27
C SER A 55 37.37 -15.51 -3.68
N ASP A 56 36.46 -16.20 -4.36
CA ASP A 56 36.55 -17.65 -4.50
C ASP A 56 35.88 -18.11 -5.80
N GLU A 57 36.63 -18.86 -6.60
CA GLU A 57 36.20 -19.41 -7.88
C GLU A 57 35.43 -20.71 -7.63
N SER A 58 34.23 -20.83 -8.19
CA SER A 58 33.73 -22.10 -8.72
C SER A 58 32.65 -21.86 -9.78
N ASP A 59 33.05 -22.21 -10.99
CA ASP A 59 32.26 -22.48 -12.19
C ASP A 59 31.03 -23.36 -11.90
N GLU A 60 29.83 -22.85 -12.17
CA GLU A 60 28.73 -23.59 -12.79
C GLU A 60 27.69 -22.59 -13.34
N SER A 61 27.56 -22.52 -14.67
CA SER A 61 26.31 -22.09 -15.31
C SER A 61 25.41 -23.33 -15.42
N PRO A 62 24.08 -23.24 -15.17
CA PRO A 62 23.24 -22.43 -16.06
C PRO A 62 22.02 -21.76 -15.41
N SER A 63 21.55 -20.70 -16.06
CA SER A 63 20.15 -20.29 -16.09
C SER A 63 19.51 -19.99 -14.73
N ASP A 64 19.58 -18.74 -14.28
CA ASP A 64 18.46 -18.19 -13.55
C ASP A 64 18.25 -16.71 -13.87
N SER A 65 17.00 -16.31 -13.80
CA SER A 65 16.53 -14.98 -14.17
C SER A 65 17.31 -13.94 -13.39
N ALA A 66 17.83 -12.93 -14.10
CA ALA A 66 18.34 -11.71 -13.50
C ALA A 66 17.19 -10.99 -12.80
N THR A 67 16.87 -11.44 -11.60
CA THR A 67 16.06 -10.71 -10.64
C THR A 67 17.09 -9.89 -9.89
N GLU A 68 17.15 -8.60 -10.22
CA GLU A 68 17.86 -7.61 -9.41
C GLU A 68 17.52 -7.91 -7.95
N SER A 69 18.55 -8.14 -7.12
CA SER A 69 18.40 -8.47 -5.71
C SER A 69 17.86 -7.26 -4.95
N GLN A 70 16.61 -6.89 -5.23
CA GLN A 70 15.85 -6.01 -4.37
C GLN A 70 15.64 -6.77 -3.08
N SER A 71 16.30 -6.31 -2.02
CA SER A 71 16.12 -6.83 -0.68
C SER A 71 14.69 -6.51 -0.25
N TYR A 72 13.84 -7.53 -0.15
CA TYR A 72 12.48 -7.36 0.33
C TYR A 72 12.43 -7.55 1.85
N PRO A 73 11.67 -6.73 2.59
CA PRO A 73 11.50 -6.93 4.03
C PRO A 73 10.78 -8.25 4.29
N ALA A 74 11.20 -8.97 5.34
CA ALA A 74 10.49 -10.16 5.75
C ALA A 74 9.07 -9.78 6.21
N PRO A 75 8.06 -10.62 5.97
CA PRO A 75 6.67 -10.29 6.32
C PRO A 75 6.44 -10.18 7.84
N GLU A 76 7.42 -10.60 8.65
CA GLU A 76 7.46 -10.47 10.11
C GLU A 76 8.03 -9.14 10.60
N ASP A 77 8.82 -8.44 9.78
CA ASP A 77 9.29 -7.07 10.05
C ASP A 77 8.22 -6.02 9.78
N LEU A 78 7.18 -6.39 9.02
CA LEU A 78 6.04 -5.54 8.72
C LEU A 78 5.05 -5.48 9.88
N SER A 79 4.42 -4.33 10.08
CA SER A 79 3.30 -4.23 11.01
C SER A 79 2.14 -5.13 10.57
N SER A 80 1.31 -5.56 11.53
CA SER A 80 0.13 -6.39 11.23
C SER A 80 -0.78 -5.76 10.17
N THR A 81 -0.91 -4.42 10.19
CA THR A 81 -1.75 -3.68 9.24
C THR A 81 -1.13 -3.56 7.85
N GLU A 82 0.19 -3.42 7.75
CA GLU A 82 0.93 -3.45 6.48
C GLU A 82 0.84 -4.83 5.84
N ARG A 83 1.12 -5.88 6.63
CA ARG A 83 1.03 -7.27 6.18
C ARG A 83 -0.37 -7.64 5.70
N GLU A 84 -1.41 -7.20 6.42
CA GLU A 84 -2.81 -7.40 6.03
C GLU A 84 -3.15 -6.69 4.71
N THR A 85 -2.62 -5.48 4.52
CA THR A 85 -2.82 -4.70 3.29
C THR A 85 -2.09 -5.35 2.10
N LEU A 86 -0.82 -5.75 2.27
CA LEU A 86 -0.06 -6.46 1.25
C LEU A 86 -0.67 -7.82 0.90
N ARG A 87 -1.21 -8.56 1.87
CA ARG A 87 -1.94 -9.80 1.60
C ARG A 87 -3.20 -9.55 0.77
N SER A 88 -3.86 -8.41 0.96
CA SER A 88 -5.01 -8.02 0.14
C SER A 88 -4.59 -7.62 -1.29
N ILE A 89 -3.43 -6.98 -1.44
CA ILE A 89 -2.82 -6.68 -2.74
C ILE A 89 -2.42 -7.98 -3.46
N GLN A 90 -1.82 -8.95 -2.78
CA GLN A 90 -1.46 -10.24 -3.36
C GLN A 90 -2.67 -10.99 -3.91
N GLN A 91 -3.80 -10.97 -3.19
CA GLN A 91 -5.04 -11.60 -3.64
C GLN A 91 -5.74 -10.81 -4.77
N HIS A 92 -5.51 -9.50 -4.83
CA HIS A 92 -6.16 -8.60 -5.77
C HIS A 92 -5.18 -7.58 -6.36
N PRO A 93 -4.21 -8.02 -7.17
CA PRO A 93 -3.14 -7.15 -7.65
C PRO A 93 -3.66 -6.02 -8.53
N THR A 94 -4.79 -6.21 -9.21
CA THR A 94 -5.41 -5.18 -10.06
C THR A 94 -6.42 -4.30 -9.35
N ALA A 95 -6.74 -4.55 -8.07
CA ALA A 95 -7.70 -3.73 -7.33
C ALA A 95 -7.21 -2.30 -7.15
N SER A 96 -8.13 -1.33 -7.21
CA SER A 96 -7.81 0.05 -6.87
C SER A 96 -7.65 0.20 -5.36
N GLN A 97 -7.00 1.29 -4.93
CA GLN A 97 -6.88 1.63 -3.50
C GLN A 97 -8.26 1.73 -2.82
N ARG A 98 -9.29 2.17 -3.56
CA ARG A 98 -10.67 2.26 -3.07
C ARG A 98 -11.29 0.88 -2.84
N ASP A 99 -11.03 -0.06 -3.75
CA ASP A 99 -11.57 -1.43 -3.64
C ASP A 99 -10.85 -2.21 -2.52
N LEU A 100 -9.56 -1.94 -2.30
CA LEU A 100 -8.81 -2.48 -1.16
C LEU A 100 -9.28 -1.88 0.16
N ALA A 101 -9.57 -0.57 0.17
CA ALA A 101 -10.13 0.14 1.32
C ALA A 101 -11.48 -0.42 1.76
N GLU A 102 -12.39 -0.70 0.82
CA GLU A 102 -13.68 -1.34 1.09
C GLU A 102 -13.52 -2.73 1.73
N LYS A 103 -12.57 -3.53 1.24
CA LYS A 103 -12.29 -4.87 1.79
C LYS A 103 -11.69 -4.84 3.19
N LEU A 104 -10.89 -3.82 3.47
CA LEU A 104 -10.19 -3.65 4.74
C LEU A 104 -10.97 -2.78 5.74
N ASP A 105 -12.16 -2.31 5.38
CA ASP A 105 -13.00 -1.38 6.15
C ASP A 105 -12.24 -0.12 6.60
N VAL A 106 -11.43 0.45 5.70
CA VAL A 106 -10.63 1.67 5.93
C VAL A 106 -10.76 2.65 4.78
N THR A 107 -10.14 3.83 4.89
CA THR A 107 -10.11 4.81 3.79
C THR A 107 -9.00 4.49 2.78
N ALA A 108 -9.17 4.89 1.51
CA ALA A 108 -8.14 4.73 0.48
C ALA A 108 -6.81 5.41 0.88
N SER A 109 -6.87 6.56 1.54
CA SER A 109 -5.68 7.25 2.07
C SER A 109 -4.99 6.44 3.17
N THR A 110 -5.73 5.72 4.00
CA THR A 110 -5.16 4.81 5.00
C THR A 110 -4.45 3.63 4.34
N VAL A 111 -5.01 3.06 3.27
CA VAL A 111 -4.35 2.01 2.47
C VAL A 111 -3.03 2.52 1.91
N SER A 112 -3.04 3.70 1.30
CA SER A 112 -1.85 4.37 0.74
C SER A 112 -0.78 4.61 1.81
N ASN A 113 -1.16 5.18 2.95
CA ASN A 113 -0.22 5.45 4.05
C ASN A 113 0.38 4.18 4.66
N ARG A 114 -0.39 3.08 4.73
CA ARG A 114 0.12 1.80 5.24
C ARG A 114 1.21 1.25 4.34
N VAL A 115 1.02 1.24 3.02
CA VAL A 115 1.98 0.59 2.12
C VAL A 115 3.12 1.50 1.65
N ASN A 116 2.93 2.81 1.56
CA ASN A 116 3.99 3.74 1.16
C ASN A 116 5.07 3.91 2.24
N GLY A 117 4.82 3.46 3.48
CA GLY A 117 5.82 3.43 4.54
C GLY A 117 6.75 2.22 4.47
N ILE A 118 6.47 1.26 3.58
CA ILE A 118 7.24 0.03 3.43
C ILE A 118 8.39 0.31 2.46
N ASP A 119 9.61 0.01 2.90
CA ASP A 119 10.80 0.21 2.08
C ASP A 119 10.73 -0.61 0.78
N GLY A 120 11.07 0.05 -0.33
CA GLY A 120 11.01 -0.56 -1.67
C GLY A 120 9.60 -0.83 -2.22
N PHE A 121 8.51 -0.45 -1.52
CA PHE A 121 7.16 -0.64 -2.04
C PHE A 121 6.82 0.39 -3.12
N ASP A 122 6.39 -0.11 -4.29
CA ASP A 122 5.88 0.70 -5.39
C ASP A 122 4.50 0.20 -5.85
N TRP A 123 3.60 1.15 -6.11
CA TRP A 123 2.24 0.87 -6.58
C TRP A 123 2.19 0.31 -7.99
N ALA A 124 3.17 0.63 -8.86
CA ALA A 124 3.23 0.06 -10.21
C ALA A 124 3.71 -1.40 -10.17
N ASN A 125 4.67 -1.71 -9.29
CA ASN A 125 5.20 -3.07 -9.10
C ASN A 125 4.64 -3.82 -7.87
N ARG A 126 3.46 -3.42 -7.37
CA ARG A 126 2.88 -3.93 -6.12
C ARG A 126 2.63 -5.44 -6.09
N GLU A 127 2.31 -6.04 -7.24
CA GLU A 127 2.09 -7.48 -7.35
C GLU A 127 3.40 -8.25 -7.20
N ALA A 128 4.45 -7.78 -7.88
CA ALA A 128 5.79 -8.36 -7.76
C ALA A 128 6.29 -8.23 -6.32
N PHE A 129 6.15 -7.04 -5.73
CA PHE A 129 6.53 -6.79 -4.33
C PHE A 129 5.77 -7.69 -3.34
N ALA A 130 4.44 -7.72 -3.42
CA ALA A 130 3.63 -8.52 -2.49
C ALA A 130 3.91 -10.03 -2.65
N ASN A 131 4.14 -10.51 -3.88
CA ASN A 131 4.55 -11.89 -4.08
C ASN A 131 5.94 -12.17 -3.52
N ALA A 132 6.93 -11.31 -3.78
CA ALA A 132 8.29 -11.48 -3.29
C ALA A 132 8.31 -11.63 -1.75
N VAL A 133 7.70 -10.67 -1.04
CA VAL A 133 7.60 -10.64 0.44
C VAL A 133 6.98 -11.92 1.03
N PHE A 134 5.99 -12.53 0.35
CA PHE A 134 5.33 -13.74 0.84
C PHE A 134 5.84 -15.05 0.21
N SER A 135 6.72 -14.98 -0.80
CA SER A 135 7.23 -16.15 -1.53
C SER A 135 8.45 -16.80 -0.88
N GLU A 136 9.30 -16.03 -0.17
CA GLU A 136 10.44 -16.60 0.57
C GLU A 136 10.00 -17.45 1.79
N GLN A 137 8.84 -17.15 2.38
CA GLN A 137 8.30 -17.92 3.50
C GLN A 137 7.83 -19.34 3.11
N GLY A 138 7.67 -19.59 1.81
CA GLY A 138 7.40 -20.92 1.26
C GLY A 138 8.60 -21.87 1.29
N ASN A 139 9.81 -21.37 1.58
CA ASN A 139 11.05 -22.15 1.53
C ASN A 139 11.69 -22.41 2.91
N GLU A 140 11.20 -21.81 3.99
CA GLU A 140 11.79 -21.94 5.34
C GLU A 140 10.94 -22.74 6.35
N SER A 141 9.72 -23.15 5.99
CA SER A 141 8.86 -23.99 6.84
C SER A 141 8.54 -25.37 6.27
N ALA A 142 9.39 -25.87 5.37
CA ALA A 142 9.41 -27.28 4.98
C ALA A 142 10.62 -27.98 5.62
N THR A 143 10.51 -28.31 6.91
CA THR A 143 11.33 -29.41 7.45
C THR A 143 11.07 -30.65 6.59
N PRO A 144 12.08 -31.24 5.94
CA PRO A 144 11.90 -32.44 5.13
C PRO A 144 11.75 -33.64 6.07
N SER A 145 10.53 -33.94 6.47
CA SER A 145 10.19 -35.29 6.93
C SER A 145 10.13 -36.18 5.70
N ASN A 146 11.30 -36.64 5.27
CA ASN A 146 11.42 -37.71 4.29
C ASN A 146 11.32 -39.08 5.00
N GLU A 147 10.96 -40.08 4.21
CA GLU A 147 10.67 -41.49 4.53
C GLU A 147 9.18 -41.73 4.88
N THR A 148 8.36 -42.42 4.09
CA THR A 148 8.67 -43.48 3.13
C THR A 148 7.48 -43.68 2.17
N ASP A 149 7.79 -43.72 0.88
CA ASP A 149 7.28 -44.65 -0.13
C ASP A 149 6.02 -45.49 0.20
N THR A 150 4.94 -45.31 -0.57
CA THR A 150 4.40 -46.43 -1.36
C THR A 150 3.36 -45.96 -2.38
N LEU A 151 3.72 -46.20 -3.63
CA LEU A 151 2.91 -46.14 -4.85
C LEU A 151 1.66 -47.01 -4.75
N ALA A 152 0.52 -46.52 -5.25
CA ALA A 152 -0.28 -47.24 -6.24
C ALA A 152 -1.41 -46.35 -6.80
N SER A 153 -1.38 -46.20 -8.12
CA SER A 153 -2.51 -45.86 -8.99
C SER A 153 -3.79 -46.59 -8.59
N ASP A 154 -4.96 -46.01 -8.83
CA ASP A 154 -5.79 -46.38 -9.99
C ASP A 154 -7.13 -45.60 -10.01
N SER A 155 -7.35 -44.94 -11.13
CA SER A 155 -8.61 -44.81 -11.88
C SER A 155 -9.97 -44.77 -11.14
N LYS A 156 -10.67 -43.63 -11.32
CA LYS A 156 -12.15 -43.54 -11.36
C LYS A 156 -12.71 -44.56 -12.37
N PRO A 157 -13.96 -45.09 -12.24
CA PRO A 157 -15.16 -44.25 -12.40
C PRO A 157 -16.43 -44.68 -11.61
N SER A 158 -17.45 -43.82 -11.75
CA SER A 158 -18.88 -43.94 -11.41
C SER A 158 -19.51 -45.34 -11.47
N GLU A 159 -20.53 -45.61 -10.63
CA GLU A 159 -21.90 -45.94 -11.08
C GLU A 159 -22.88 -46.02 -9.89
N SER A 160 -24.13 -45.66 -10.17
CA SER A 160 -25.32 -45.74 -9.32
C SER A 160 -25.83 -47.19 -9.16
N THR A 161 -26.52 -47.51 -8.06
CA THR A 161 -27.69 -48.43 -7.93
C THR A 161 -27.99 -48.58 -6.43
N ASP A 162 -29.13 -48.14 -5.92
CA ASP A 162 -30.47 -48.76 -5.95
C ASP A 162 -30.70 -49.85 -4.88
N ALA A 163 -31.75 -49.58 -4.09
CA ALA A 163 -32.68 -50.49 -3.41
C ALA A 163 -32.25 -51.43 -2.26
N SER A 164 -32.85 -51.08 -1.10
CA SER A 164 -33.75 -51.93 -0.27
C SER A 164 -33.17 -53.04 0.61
N ALA A 165 -33.45 -52.94 1.92
CA ALA A 165 -34.36 -53.84 2.66
C ALA A 165 -34.23 -53.61 4.18
N GLU A 166 -35.26 -53.04 4.82
CA GLU A 166 -36.25 -53.72 5.69
C GLU A 166 -35.76 -54.09 7.10
N ALA A 167 -36.29 -53.41 8.12
CA ALA A 167 -36.54 -53.99 9.46
C ALA A 167 -37.53 -53.13 10.27
N ASP A 168 -38.81 -53.48 10.10
CA ASP A 168 -39.93 -53.58 11.05
C ASP A 168 -39.83 -52.94 12.46
N GLY A 169 -40.87 -52.19 12.85
CA GLY A 169 -41.00 -51.64 14.21
C GLY A 169 -42.31 -50.89 14.52
N ARG A 170 -43.44 -51.52 14.23
CA ARG A 170 -44.84 -51.24 14.67
C ARG A 170 -44.98 -50.48 16.01
N VAL A 171 -45.82 -49.43 16.10
CA VAL A 171 -47.22 -49.44 16.63
C VAL A 171 -47.82 -48.04 16.87
N ALA A 172 -49.15 -47.99 16.72
CA ALA A 172 -50.15 -47.17 17.44
C ALA A 172 -50.70 -45.92 16.74
N GLU A 173 -51.88 -46.13 16.15
CA GLU A 173 -52.90 -45.15 15.82
C GLU A 173 -53.29 -44.29 17.03
N SER A 174 -53.56 -43.00 16.79
CA SER A 174 -54.55 -42.24 17.55
C SER A 174 -55.13 -41.16 16.64
N ASP A 175 -56.34 -41.49 16.20
CA ASP A 175 -57.42 -40.64 15.74
C ASP A 175 -57.54 -39.34 16.55
N THR A 176 -57.44 -38.17 15.90
CA THR A 176 -58.27 -36.99 16.24
C THR A 176 -58.21 -35.94 15.13
N ALA A 177 -59.35 -35.65 14.53
CA ALA A 177 -59.68 -34.37 13.90
C ALA A 177 -61.04 -33.93 14.47
N PRO A 178 -61.53 -32.69 14.25
CA PRO A 178 -60.91 -31.41 13.93
C PRO A 178 -61.27 -30.34 15.00
N GLU A 179 -60.72 -29.11 14.93
CA GLU A 179 -61.16 -27.83 15.56
C GLU A 179 -59.90 -26.93 15.64
N ASP A 180 -59.87 -25.63 15.44
CA ASP A 180 -60.84 -24.58 15.24
C ASP A 180 -60.07 -23.39 14.62
N GLY A 181 -60.75 -22.56 13.86
CA GLY A 181 -60.15 -21.42 13.18
C GLY A 181 -59.75 -20.29 14.12
N GLY A 182 -58.82 -19.46 13.65
CA GLY A 182 -58.73 -18.07 14.13
C GLY A 182 -57.48 -17.72 14.92
N ARG A 183 -56.29 -17.84 14.30
CA ARG A 183 -55.09 -17.07 14.70
C ARG A 183 -54.27 -16.63 13.49
N SER A 184 -54.91 -15.88 12.60
CA SER A 184 -54.21 -15.05 11.62
C SER A 184 -54.13 -13.62 12.16
N ALA A 185 -52.97 -12.96 11.96
CA ALA A 185 -52.66 -11.54 12.23
C ALA A 185 -51.94 -11.16 13.54
N ALA A 186 -50.85 -11.86 13.89
CA ALA A 186 -49.87 -11.28 14.85
C ALA A 186 -48.39 -11.47 14.47
N VAL A 187 -48.06 -12.30 13.46
CA VAL A 187 -46.66 -12.60 13.09
C VAL A 187 -46.17 -11.80 11.88
N VAL A 188 -47.04 -11.06 11.19
CA VAL A 188 -46.67 -10.26 10.00
C VAL A 188 -46.33 -8.81 10.36
N GLU A 189 -46.68 -8.33 11.56
CA GLU A 189 -46.41 -6.92 11.97
C GLU A 189 -44.96 -6.67 12.41
N THR A 190 -44.24 -7.67 12.92
CA THR A 190 -42.86 -7.50 13.40
C THR A 190 -41.85 -7.36 12.26
N ALA A 191 -42.02 -8.11 11.16
CA ALA A 191 -41.16 -7.97 9.99
C ALA A 191 -41.41 -6.65 9.24
N ALA A 192 -42.66 -6.21 9.13
CA ALA A 192 -42.98 -4.92 8.51
C ALA A 192 -42.51 -3.73 9.37
N GLY A 193 -42.54 -3.85 10.70
CA GLY A 193 -42.01 -2.83 11.61
C GLY A 193 -40.50 -2.65 11.49
N GLU A 194 -39.75 -3.75 11.37
CA GLU A 194 -38.30 -3.75 11.18
C GLU A 194 -37.89 -3.19 9.80
N VAL A 195 -38.66 -3.49 8.75
CA VAL A 195 -38.46 -2.91 7.42
C VAL A 195 -38.77 -1.41 7.42
N ASN A 196 -39.76 -0.95 8.18
CA ASN A 196 -40.06 0.49 8.29
C ASN A 196 -39.02 1.26 9.10
N THR A 197 -38.45 0.67 10.16
CA THR A 197 -37.35 1.32 10.91
C THR A 197 -36.06 1.35 10.10
N THR A 198 -35.70 0.27 9.42
CA THR A 198 -34.53 0.26 8.52
C THR A 198 -34.70 1.23 7.36
N LEU A 199 -35.89 1.32 6.76
CA LEU A 199 -36.20 2.29 5.71
C LEU A 199 -36.12 3.73 6.22
N THR A 200 -36.58 3.99 7.45
CA THR A 200 -36.48 5.32 8.08
C THR A 200 -35.02 5.70 8.34
N THR A 201 -34.20 4.76 8.81
CA THR A 201 -32.75 4.96 9.00
C THR A 201 -32.05 5.18 7.65
N PHE A 202 -32.42 4.43 6.62
CA PHE A 202 -31.85 4.60 5.28
C PHE A 202 -32.24 5.95 4.67
N GLN A 203 -33.48 6.40 4.87
CA GLN A 203 -33.92 7.73 4.45
C GLN A 203 -33.18 8.83 5.19
N SER A 204 -33.02 8.70 6.51
CA SER A 204 -32.26 9.68 7.31
C SER A 204 -30.78 9.75 6.91
N THR A 205 -30.16 8.61 6.58
CA THR A 205 -28.76 8.58 6.12
C THR A 205 -28.61 9.16 4.73
N VAL A 206 -29.54 8.90 3.81
CA VAL A 206 -29.53 9.53 2.47
C VAL A 206 -29.69 11.05 2.58
N GLU A 207 -30.56 11.53 3.46
CA GLU A 207 -30.74 12.97 3.69
C GLU A 207 -29.47 13.60 4.30
N ASP A 208 -28.83 12.93 5.26
CA ASP A 208 -27.55 13.36 5.84
C ASP A 208 -26.41 13.38 4.81
N LEU A 209 -26.27 12.33 3.99
CA LEU A 209 -25.30 12.29 2.89
C LEU A 209 -25.57 13.39 1.85
N SER A 210 -26.84 13.70 1.56
CA SER A 210 -27.18 14.79 0.64
C SER A 210 -26.81 16.17 1.20
N ALA A 211 -26.97 16.36 2.51
CA ALA A 211 -26.56 17.58 3.20
C ALA A 211 -25.02 17.71 3.20
N GLN A 212 -24.32 16.62 3.48
CA GLN A 212 -22.86 16.56 3.40
C GLN A 212 -22.35 16.84 1.98
N LEU A 213 -23.00 16.32 0.93
CA LEU A 213 -22.63 16.62 -0.46
C LEU A 213 -22.86 18.10 -0.81
N ALA A 214 -23.96 18.71 -0.36
CA ALA A 214 -24.21 20.13 -0.58
C ALA A 214 -23.19 21.02 0.17
N GLU A 215 -22.75 20.59 1.35
CA GLU A 215 -21.69 21.27 2.10
C GLU A 215 -20.33 21.10 1.44
N LEU A 216 -19.99 19.90 0.96
CA LEU A 216 -18.76 19.64 0.21
C LEU A 216 -18.73 20.40 -1.12
N GLU A 217 -19.86 20.47 -1.83
CA GLU A 217 -20.00 21.25 -3.06
C GLU A 217 -19.85 22.75 -2.78
N GLY A 218 -20.46 23.26 -1.70
CA GLY A 218 -20.24 24.64 -1.26
C GLY A 218 -18.80 24.94 -0.83
N GLN A 219 -18.10 23.96 -0.26
CA GLN A 219 -16.68 24.05 0.09
C GLN A 219 -15.80 24.02 -1.16
N VAL A 220 -16.12 23.19 -2.15
CA VAL A 220 -15.43 23.14 -3.45
C VAL A 220 -15.68 24.41 -4.25
N GLU A 221 -16.90 24.95 -4.27
CA GLU A 221 -17.22 26.25 -4.87
C GLU A 221 -16.48 27.37 -4.15
N THR A 222 -16.38 27.35 -2.81
CA THR A 222 -15.58 28.31 -2.04
C THR A 222 -14.09 28.18 -2.31
N ILE A 223 -13.57 26.97 -2.54
CA ILE A 223 -12.17 26.78 -2.92
C ILE A 223 -11.93 27.22 -4.38
N ALA A 224 -12.90 26.96 -5.26
CA ALA A 224 -12.85 27.32 -6.67
C ALA A 224 -13.05 28.83 -6.93
N ASP A 225 -13.86 29.51 -6.11
CA ASP A 225 -14.23 30.92 -6.26
C ASP A 225 -13.56 31.84 -5.19
N GLY A 226 -13.02 31.28 -4.09
CA GLY A 226 -12.60 32.04 -2.90
C GLY A 226 -11.35 31.56 -2.17
N GLY A 227 -10.48 30.77 -2.81
CA GLY A 227 -9.21 30.29 -2.22
C GLY A 227 -7.93 30.84 -2.85
N GLY A 228 -8.04 31.56 -3.98
CA GLY A 228 -6.91 32.21 -4.63
C GLY A 228 -7.14 33.71 -4.70
N SER A 229 -6.67 34.45 -3.70
CA SER A 229 -6.28 35.84 -3.94
C SER A 229 -5.46 35.88 -5.25
N PRO A 230 -5.58 36.89 -6.13
CA PRO A 230 -4.68 37.04 -7.25
C PRO A 230 -3.29 37.34 -6.68
N GLN A 231 -2.57 36.29 -6.27
CA GLN A 231 -1.13 36.31 -6.26
C GLN A 231 -0.80 36.58 -7.71
N SER A 232 -0.42 37.83 -7.98
CA SER A 232 0.26 38.26 -9.18
C SER A 232 1.02 37.06 -9.71
N ASN A 233 0.57 36.49 -10.85
CA ASN A 233 1.29 35.39 -11.47
C ASN A 233 2.76 35.83 -11.45
N PRO A 234 3.68 35.14 -10.75
CA PRO A 234 5.02 35.68 -10.53
C PRO A 234 5.75 35.92 -11.87
N PHE A 235 5.25 35.29 -12.93
CA PHE A 235 5.66 35.42 -14.31
C PHE A 235 4.94 36.54 -15.11
N HIS A 236 4.15 37.42 -14.48
CA HIS A 236 3.58 38.63 -15.12
C HIS A 236 4.50 39.86 -15.04
N ASP A 237 5.56 39.81 -14.20
CA ASP A 237 6.57 40.86 -14.17
C ASP A 237 7.69 40.54 -15.19
N PRO A 238 7.78 41.25 -16.32
CA PRO A 238 8.77 40.95 -17.36
C PRO A 238 10.21 41.12 -16.87
N GLU A 239 10.45 41.99 -15.88
CA GLU A 239 11.78 42.18 -15.29
C GLU A 239 12.19 40.98 -14.43
N LEU A 240 11.23 40.38 -13.72
CA LEU A 240 11.46 39.18 -12.91
C LEU A 240 11.66 37.96 -13.81
N VAL A 241 10.84 37.80 -14.85
CA VAL A 241 11.01 36.72 -15.84
C VAL A 241 12.37 36.84 -16.51
N HIS A 242 12.78 38.03 -16.93
CA HIS A 242 14.09 38.23 -17.55
C HIS A 242 15.26 37.84 -16.61
N LYS A 243 15.18 38.17 -15.32
CA LYS A 243 16.21 37.79 -14.34
C LYS A 243 16.23 36.30 -14.05
N VAL A 244 15.07 35.65 -13.96
CA VAL A 244 14.97 34.20 -13.76
C VAL A 244 15.53 33.46 -14.98
N VAL A 245 15.14 33.86 -16.19
CA VAL A 245 15.68 33.31 -17.43
C VAL A 245 17.19 33.52 -17.51
N HIS A 246 17.68 34.73 -17.21
CA HIS A 246 19.12 35.00 -17.21
C HIS A 246 19.87 34.17 -16.16
N ALA A 247 19.30 33.96 -14.97
CA ALA A 247 19.90 33.10 -13.96
C ALA A 247 19.92 31.63 -14.41
N CYS A 248 18.87 31.16 -15.07
CA CYS A 248 18.81 29.80 -15.63
C CYS A 248 19.84 29.59 -16.75
N LEU A 249 19.97 30.54 -17.68
CA LEU A 249 20.91 30.48 -18.82
C LEU A 249 22.39 30.71 -18.45
N ASN A 250 22.69 31.07 -17.21
CA ASN A 250 24.06 31.19 -16.71
C ASN A 250 24.35 30.15 -15.61
N SER A 251 23.43 29.23 -15.35
CA SER A 251 23.59 28.21 -14.32
C SER A 251 24.32 27.01 -14.89
N GLU A 252 25.43 26.65 -14.26
CA GLU A 252 26.22 25.45 -14.62
C GLU A 252 25.46 24.14 -14.31
N ASN A 253 24.34 24.23 -13.58
CA ASN A 253 23.49 23.09 -13.20
C ASN A 253 22.32 22.85 -14.16
N ILE A 254 22.17 23.67 -15.20
CA ILE A 254 21.11 23.51 -16.20
C ILE A 254 21.78 23.18 -17.53
N SER A 255 21.36 22.07 -18.14
CA SER A 255 21.87 21.68 -19.45
C SER A 255 21.29 22.55 -20.57
N GLU A 256 22.01 22.66 -21.69
CA GLU A 256 21.55 23.42 -22.87
C GLU A 256 20.17 22.95 -23.38
N GLU A 257 19.83 21.67 -23.23
CA GLU A 257 18.52 21.14 -23.59
C GLU A 257 17.40 21.64 -22.65
N GLU A 258 17.69 21.75 -21.35
CA GLU A 258 16.75 22.29 -20.36
C GLU A 258 16.60 23.80 -20.52
N GLU A 259 17.68 24.52 -20.80
CA GLU A 259 17.65 25.95 -21.15
C GLU A 259 16.72 26.23 -22.35
N LEU A 260 16.82 25.43 -23.41
CA LEU A 260 15.95 25.54 -24.58
C LEU A 260 14.48 25.24 -24.24
N ARG A 261 14.22 24.23 -23.41
CA ARG A 261 12.87 23.88 -22.96
C ARG A 261 12.24 24.99 -22.11
N ILE A 262 13.03 25.64 -21.25
CA ILE A 262 12.60 26.79 -20.45
C ILE A 262 12.25 27.98 -21.36
N LEU A 263 13.07 28.24 -22.39
CA LEU A 263 12.80 29.30 -23.35
C LEU A 263 11.54 29.04 -24.18
N GLU A 264 11.33 27.80 -24.64
CA GLU A 264 10.12 27.42 -25.40
C GLU A 264 8.84 27.54 -24.56
N SER A 265 8.92 27.29 -23.25
CA SER A 265 7.76 27.45 -22.35
C SER A 265 7.39 28.92 -22.09
N LEU A 266 8.27 29.87 -22.37
CA LEU A 266 8.09 31.30 -22.06
C LEU A 266 7.79 32.17 -23.29
N LEU A 267 7.96 31.64 -24.50
CA LEU A 267 7.89 32.35 -25.78
C LEU A 267 6.70 31.88 -26.62
#